data_AF-E6LJB3-F1
#
_entry.id   AF-E6LJB3-F1
#
_cell.length_a   1.000
_cell.length_b   1.000
_cell.length_c   1.000
_cell.angle_alpha   90.00
_cell.angle_beta   90.00
_cell.angle_gamma   90.00
#
_symmetry.space_group_name_H-M   'P 1'
#
loop_
_entity.id
_entity.type
_entity.pdbx_description
1 polymer ?
#
loop_
_entity_poly.entity_id
_entity_poly.type
_entity_poly.pdbx_seq_one_letter_code
_entity_poly.pdbx_strand_id
1 'polypeptide(L)' 'MNFFGIIKEKGMKSKDITQKMLERYNDVFADILNVLLFNGKRIIEERLYN' A
#
# COMPACT_ATOMS: atom_id res chain seq x y z
N MET A 1 22.32 -8.40 -21.21
CA MET A 1 21.24 -7.60 -20.60
C MET A 1 20.58 -6.77 -21.68
N ASN A 2 19.28 -6.93 -21.88
CA ASN A 2 18.57 -6.36 -23.03
C ASN A 2 17.93 -5.04 -22.58
N PHE A 3 17.97 -4.01 -23.43
CA PHE A 3 17.42 -2.68 -23.10
C PHE A 3 15.96 -2.75 -22.61
N PHE A 4 15.16 -3.60 -23.25
CA PHE A 4 13.77 -3.87 -22.86
C PHE A 4 13.65 -4.46 -21.44
N GLY A 5 14.59 -5.29 -21.02
CA GLY A 5 14.62 -5.87 -19.67
C GLY A 5 14.88 -4.81 -18.60
N ILE A 6 15.78 -3.86 -18.87
CA ILE A 6 16.12 -2.76 -17.94
C ILE A 6 14.91 -1.84 -17.72
N ILE A 7 14.17 -1.49 -18.79
CA ILE A 7 12.98 -0.65 -18.69
C ILE A 7 11.88 -1.36 -17.90
N LYS A 8 11.65 -2.65 -18.18
CA LYS A 8 10.66 -3.45 -17.45
C LYS A 8 10.99 -3.58 -15.96
N GLU A 9 12.25 -3.82 -15.61
CA GLU A 9 12.72 -3.91 -14.23
C GLU A 9 12.57 -2.58 -13.49
N LYS A 10 12.98 -1.46 -14.11
CA LYS A 10 12.77 -0.11 -13.53
C LYS A 10 11.29 0.21 -13.34
N GLY A 11 10.44 -0.17 -14.30
CA GLY A 11 8.99 0.01 -14.21
C GLY A 11 8.34 -0.81 -13.09
N MET A 12 8.76 -2.06 -12.91
CA MET A 12 8.32 -2.91 -11.78
C MET A 12 8.75 -2.31 -10.44
N LYS A 13 10.03 -1.96 -10.28
CA LYS A 13 10.54 -1.37 -9.03
C LYS A 13 9.81 -0.09 -8.65
N SER A 14 9.50 0.77 -9.62
CA SER A 14 8.75 2.01 -9.37
C SER A 14 7.30 1.73 -8.93
N LYS A 15 6.64 0.75 -9.55
CA LYS A 15 5.31 0.29 -9.15
C LYS A 15 5.31 -0.31 -7.74
N ASP A 16 6.31 -1.11 -7.40
CA ASP A 16 6.45 -1.73 -6.07
C ASP A 16 6.61 -0.67 -4.97
N ILE A 17 7.41 0.38 -5.22
CA ILE A 17 7.58 1.49 -4.26
C ILE A 17 6.26 2.26 -4.09
N THR A 18 5.59 2.56 -5.19
CA THR A 18 4.31 3.30 -5.16
C THR A 18 3.23 2.51 -4.44
N GLN A 19 3.15 1.20 -4.69
CA GLN A 19 2.20 0.31 -4.05
C GLN A 19 2.46 0.23 -2.53
N LYS A 20 3.71 0.03 -2.12
CA LYS A 20 4.08 0.02 -0.69
C LYS A 20 3.80 1.33 0.03
N MET A 21 3.92 2.46 -0.68
CA MET A 21 3.56 3.76 -0.11
C MET A 21 2.04 3.86 0.06
N LEU A 22 1.27 3.45 -0.94
CA LEU A 22 -0.20 3.47 -0.90
C LEU A 22 -0.77 2.54 0.19
N GLU A 23 -0.19 1.35 0.35
CA GLU A 23 -0.54 0.41 1.43
C GLU A 23 -0.33 1.05 2.81
N ARG A 24 0.81 1.71 3.04
CA ARG A 24 1.05 2.42 4.31
C ARG A 24 0.06 3.55 4.57
N TYR A 25 -0.36 4.26 3.52
CA TYR A 25 -1.38 5.29 3.68
C TYR A 25 -2.74 4.70 4.05
N ASN A 26 -3.07 3.51 3.52
CA ASN A 26 -4.30 2.81 3.90
C ASN A 26 -4.29 2.36 5.37
N ASP A 27 -3.16 1.88 5.91
CA ASP A 27 -3.02 1.48 7.32
C ASP A 27 -3.30 2.62 8.28
N VAL A 28 -2.60 3.72 8.06
CA VAL A 28 -2.79 4.92 8.87
C VAL A 28 -4.21 5.45 8.72
N PHE A 29 -4.79 5.39 7.52
CA PHE A 29 -6.16 5.82 7.28
C PHE A 29 -7.18 4.94 8.02
N ALA A 30 -7.03 3.62 7.97
CA ALA A 30 -7.89 2.68 8.67
C ALA A 30 -7.83 2.85 10.19
N ASP A 31 -6.63 3.05 10.75
CA ASP A 31 -6.44 3.30 12.18
C ASP A 31 -7.11 4.60 12.63
N ILE A 32 -6.97 5.68 11.85
CA ILE A 32 -7.64 6.96 12.14
C ILE A 32 -9.16 6.76 12.19
N LEU A 33 -9.74 6.07 11.21
CA LEU A 33 -11.18 5.82 11.18
C LEU A 33 -11.64 4.91 12.33
N ASN A 34 -10.87 3.88 12.68
CA ASN A 34 -11.14 3.01 13.82
C ASN A 34 -11.14 3.76 15.15
N VAL A 35 -10.20 4.69 15.34
CA VAL A 35 -10.17 5.55 16.53
C VAL A 35 -11.35 6.52 16.55
N LEU A 36 -11.57 7.26 15.46
CA LEU A 36 -12.55 8.35 15.43
C LEU A 36 -14.00 7.88 15.37
N LEU A 37 -14.29 6.84 14.58
CA LEU A 37 -15.67 6.42 14.28
C LEU A 37 -16.10 5.19 15.06
N PHE A 38 -15.15 4.37 15.52
CA PHE A 38 -15.43 3.09 16.16
C PHE A 38 -14.91 3.02 17.60
N ASN A 39 -14.62 4.18 18.21
CA ASN A 39 -14.16 4.29 19.60
C ASN A 39 -12.95 3.39 19.89
N GLY A 40 -12.02 3.31 18.92
CA GLY A 40 -10.83 2.47 18.98
C GLY A 40 -11.05 0.99 18.67
N LYS A 41 -12.26 0.56 18.31
CA LYS A 41 -12.50 -0.82 17.85
C LYS A 41 -12.01 -0.97 16.41
N ARG A 42 -11.23 -2.02 16.16
CA ARG A 42 -10.70 -2.34 14.82
C ARG A 42 -11.79 -2.99 13.98
N ILE A 43 -12.59 -2.16 13.30
CA ILE A 43 -13.71 -2.59 12.44
C ILE A 43 -13.32 -2.50 10.96
N ILE A 44 -12.55 -1.47 10.59
CA ILE A 44 -11.94 -1.35 9.26
C ILE A 44 -10.60 -2.08 9.28
N GLU A 45 -10.45 -3.04 8.38
CA GLU A 45 -9.22 -3.81 8.19
C GLU A 45 -8.58 -3.51 6.85
N GLU A 46 -7.25 -3.37 6.90
CA GLU A 46 -6.32 -3.40 5.78
C GLU A 46 -6.60 -4.59 4.85
N ARG A 47 -7.00 -4.36 3.58
CA ARG A 47 -6.97 -5.46 2.59
C ARG A 47 -5.52 -5.67 2.13
N LEU A 48 -4.87 -6.66 2.73
CA LEU A 48 -3.65 -7.26 2.18
C LEU A 48 -4.03 -7.99 0.89
N TYR A 49 -3.77 -7.36 -0.26
CA TYR A 49 -3.74 -8.09 -1.53
C TYR A 49 -2.52 -9.03 -1.47
N ASN A 50 -2.78 -10.32 -1.29
CA ASN A 50 -1.76 -11.37 -1.47
C ASN A 50 -1.32 -11.45 -2.93
#